data_AF-R1EPX9-F1
#
_entry.id   AF-R1EPX9-F1
#
_cell.length_a   1.000
_cell.length_b   1.000
_cell.length_c   1.000
_cell.angle_alpha   90.00
_cell.angle_beta   90.00
_cell.angle_gamma   90.00
#
_symmetry.space_group_name_H-M   'P 1'
#
loop_
_entity.id
_entity.type
_entity.pdbx_description
1 polymer ?
#
loop_
_entity_poly.entity_id
_entity_poly.type
_entity_poly.pdbx_seq_one_letter_code
_entity_poly.pdbx_strand_id
1 'polypeptide(L)'
;MIRRVEVATGAVTTIAGSGERGDADGVGDAAEFNNPSGITMSPDGNALFVADWSNNKIRRVEVATGAVTTLAGSGTEGNADGVGDAAQFDGPDEVAISPDGSTLLVSSNGGLRQVCVAAPPPPPSFAPIVVPPSTLGADFATTRGDASLPEGKVTFLVGDDRERIENVSKNNLCARSPVFRTMFGIGMKERDAAEVTVSHTDLASFTALVDYLLSDKFDLGEEEGRAQRALDLRELAQMYQVPRLELLCAQALQESVAPATAVPLLEAAHTTGDGRLLAQCRRYVADHAAEVRASGGVEQLRELWRGQGVASGTRFDQVAELKKGA
;
A
#
# COMPACT_ATOMS: atom_id res chain seq x y z
N MET A 1 40.79 -10.78 45.15
CA MET A 1 40.71 -9.31 44.94
C MET A 1 41.28 -8.97 43.56
N ILE A 2 40.85 -7.84 42.98
CA ILE A 2 41.40 -7.24 41.75
C ILE A 2 42.23 -6.01 42.13
N ARG A 3 43.49 -5.99 41.68
CA ARG A 3 44.48 -4.97 42.03
C ARG A 3 44.90 -4.20 40.78
N ARG A 4 45.05 -2.88 40.91
CA ARG A 4 45.62 -2.00 39.89
C ARG A 4 47.04 -1.64 40.28
N VAL A 5 47.95 -1.71 39.33
CA VAL A 5 49.33 -1.24 39.48
C VAL A 5 49.53 -0.05 38.55
N GLU A 6 49.91 1.09 39.10
CA GLU A 6 50.34 2.25 38.32
C GLU A 6 51.75 2.01 37.79
N VAL A 7 51.91 1.86 36.47
CA VAL A 7 53.17 1.44 35.85
C VAL A 7 54.31 2.43 36.08
N ALA A 8 54.02 3.73 36.13
CA ALA A 8 55.02 4.77 36.31
C ALA A 8 55.63 4.81 37.72
N THR A 9 54.86 4.42 38.73
CA THR A 9 55.22 4.58 40.15
C THR A 9 55.36 3.25 40.89
N GLY A 10 54.80 2.17 40.36
CA GLY A 10 54.64 0.89 41.04
C GLY A 10 53.56 0.91 42.13
N ALA A 11 52.78 1.98 42.27
CA ALA A 11 51.75 2.08 43.30
C ALA A 11 50.64 1.05 43.06
N VAL A 12 50.26 0.30 44.11
CA VAL A 12 49.24 -0.74 44.02
C VAL A 12 47.98 -0.33 44.79
N THR A 13 46.84 -0.25 44.11
CA THR A 13 45.53 0.03 44.72
C THR A 13 44.56 -1.14 44.51
N THR A 14 43.62 -1.37 45.45
CA THR A 14 42.50 -2.30 45.20
C THR A 14 41.45 -1.62 44.33
N ILE A 15 40.96 -2.30 43.30
CA ILE A 15 39.74 -1.90 42.58
C ILE A 15 38.53 -2.51 43.28
N ALA A 16 38.54 -3.83 43.49
CA ALA A 16 37.46 -4.56 44.15
C ALA A 16 37.95 -5.85 44.85
N GLY A 17 37.21 -6.33 45.84
CA GLY A 17 37.49 -7.55 46.60
C GLY A 17 37.78 -7.30 48.09
N SER A 18 37.07 -8.00 48.97
CA SER A 18 37.28 -8.00 50.42
C SER A 18 38.59 -8.65 50.87
N GLY A 19 39.06 -9.65 50.10
CA GLY A 19 40.19 -10.50 50.47
C GLY A 19 39.80 -11.86 51.00
N GLU A 20 38.55 -11.99 51.44
CA GLU A 20 37.95 -13.26 51.80
C GLU A 20 37.46 -14.00 50.56
N ARG A 21 37.35 -15.33 50.68
CA ARG A 21 36.80 -16.18 49.64
C ARG A 21 35.27 -16.15 49.73
N GLY A 22 34.62 -15.74 48.65
CA GLY A 22 33.17 -15.72 48.51
C GLY A 22 32.77 -15.26 47.11
N ASP A 23 31.48 -15.09 46.87
CA ASP A 23 30.91 -14.76 45.56
C ASP A 23 29.98 -13.55 45.57
N ALA A 24 29.98 -12.77 46.66
CA ALA A 24 29.13 -11.60 46.81
C ALA A 24 29.42 -10.54 45.75
N ASP A 25 28.37 -10.06 45.08
CA ASP A 25 28.40 -8.82 44.31
C ASP A 25 28.41 -7.61 45.27
N GLY A 26 28.98 -6.48 44.84
CA GLY A 26 29.15 -5.34 45.73
C GLY A 26 30.11 -4.29 45.16
N VAL A 27 30.37 -3.23 45.91
CA VAL A 27 31.28 -2.16 45.51
C VAL A 27 32.54 -2.21 46.36
N GLY A 28 33.72 -2.17 45.72
CA GLY A 28 34.99 -2.12 46.42
C GLY A 28 35.25 -3.36 47.26
N ASP A 29 35.43 -3.18 48.57
CA ASP A 29 35.71 -4.24 49.55
C ASP A 29 34.47 -5.05 49.96
N ALA A 30 33.26 -4.63 49.57
CA ALA A 30 32.05 -5.42 49.78
C ALA A 30 31.90 -6.58 48.77
N ALA A 31 32.61 -6.53 47.64
CA ALA A 31 32.61 -7.60 46.66
C ALA A 31 33.55 -8.74 47.05
N GLU A 32 33.20 -9.97 46.71
CA GLU A 32 34.02 -11.15 46.99
C GLU A 32 34.29 -11.96 45.72
N PHE A 33 35.48 -12.54 45.68
CA PHE A 33 35.96 -13.40 44.59
C PHE A 33 36.56 -14.66 45.19
N ASN A 34 36.55 -15.76 44.44
CA ASN A 34 37.14 -17.01 44.85
C ASN A 34 38.05 -17.56 43.75
N ASN A 35 39.35 -17.40 43.95
CA ASN A 35 40.40 -17.78 43.01
C ASN A 35 40.19 -17.21 41.59
N PRO A 36 40.06 -15.87 41.41
CA PRO A 36 39.94 -15.29 40.09
C PRO A 36 41.21 -15.54 39.27
N SER A 37 41.06 -16.03 38.03
CA SER A 37 42.17 -16.56 37.22
C SER A 37 42.49 -15.72 35.97
N GLY A 38 41.45 -15.28 35.26
CA GLY A 38 41.56 -14.52 34.02
C GLY A 38 40.90 -13.15 34.11
N ILE A 39 41.47 -12.16 33.42
CA ILE A 39 40.91 -10.81 33.36
C ILE A 39 41.14 -10.16 32.00
N THR A 40 40.14 -9.46 31.50
CA THR A 40 40.25 -8.61 30.29
C THR A 40 39.52 -7.29 30.49
N MET A 41 39.84 -6.30 29.67
CA MET A 41 39.29 -4.94 29.78
C MET A 41 38.42 -4.64 28.56
N SER A 42 37.31 -3.94 28.77
CA SER A 42 36.48 -3.45 27.67
C SER A 42 37.27 -2.50 26.76
N PRO A 43 36.96 -2.41 25.45
CA PRO A 43 37.66 -1.52 24.52
C PRO A 43 37.63 -0.03 24.91
N ASP A 44 36.59 0.39 25.63
CA ASP A 44 36.45 1.76 26.16
C ASP A 44 37.17 1.98 27.51
N GLY A 45 37.76 0.92 28.10
CA GLY A 45 38.49 0.97 29.36
C GLY A 45 37.62 1.10 30.62
N ASN A 46 36.30 1.07 30.49
CA ASN A 46 35.38 1.34 31.60
C ASN A 46 35.09 0.12 32.48
N ALA A 47 35.19 -1.09 31.93
CA ALA A 47 34.88 -2.33 32.64
C ALA A 47 35.99 -3.38 32.50
N LEU A 48 36.17 -4.19 33.55
CA LEU A 48 36.96 -5.41 33.53
C LEU A 48 36.03 -6.61 33.58
N PHE A 49 36.34 -7.67 32.84
CA PHE A 49 35.66 -8.96 32.93
C PHE A 49 36.61 -9.95 33.54
N VAL A 50 36.16 -10.65 34.57
CA VAL A 50 36.96 -11.53 35.42
C VAL A 50 36.37 -12.93 35.38
N ALA A 51 37.19 -13.92 35.08
CA ALA A 51 36.87 -15.32 35.34
C ALA A 51 37.09 -15.61 36.83
N ASP A 52 35.99 -15.85 37.54
CA ASP A 52 35.98 -16.18 38.96
C ASP A 52 35.92 -17.70 39.12
N TRP A 53 37.09 -18.32 38.96
CA TRP A 53 37.26 -19.74 38.67
C TRP A 53 36.54 -20.66 39.65
N SER A 54 36.74 -20.50 40.97
CA SER A 54 36.11 -21.39 41.96
C SER A 54 34.63 -21.10 42.16
N ASN A 55 34.15 -19.94 41.71
CA ASN A 55 32.74 -19.57 41.80
C ASN A 55 31.96 -19.89 40.51
N ASN A 56 32.59 -20.47 39.48
CA ASN A 56 31.92 -20.79 38.21
C ASN A 56 31.18 -19.60 37.58
N LYS A 57 31.75 -18.40 37.69
CA LYS A 57 31.12 -17.14 37.29
C LYS A 57 32.05 -16.28 36.44
N ILE A 58 31.46 -15.52 35.52
CA ILE A 58 32.08 -14.39 34.85
C ILE A 58 31.58 -13.13 35.53
N ARG A 59 32.48 -12.36 36.12
CA ARG A 59 32.19 -11.14 36.88
C ARG A 59 32.56 -9.92 36.06
N ARG A 60 31.75 -8.87 36.13
CA ARG A 60 32.03 -7.56 35.53
C ARG A 60 32.38 -6.58 36.63
N VAL A 61 33.48 -5.86 36.49
CA VAL A 61 33.98 -4.87 37.45
C VAL A 61 34.06 -3.50 36.77
N GLU A 62 33.31 -2.53 37.27
CA GLU A 62 33.39 -1.14 36.80
C GLU A 62 34.67 -0.47 37.31
N VAL A 63 35.53 0.01 36.41
CA VAL A 63 36.87 0.53 36.76
C VAL A 63 36.77 1.81 37.59
N ALA A 64 35.78 2.66 37.31
CA ALA A 64 35.63 3.96 37.97
C ALA A 64 35.09 3.83 39.40
N THR A 65 34.18 2.88 39.65
CA THR A 65 33.46 2.76 40.93
C THR A 65 33.91 1.56 41.75
N GLY A 66 34.55 0.56 41.14
CA GLY A 66 34.83 -0.72 41.78
C GLY A 66 33.59 -1.59 41.97
N ALA A 67 32.48 -1.27 41.31
CA ALA A 67 31.25 -2.07 41.38
C ALA A 67 31.43 -3.41 40.66
N VAL A 68 31.09 -4.50 41.33
CA VAL A 68 31.16 -5.87 40.84
C VAL A 68 29.75 -6.43 40.68
N THR A 69 29.48 -6.99 39.51
CA THR A 69 28.23 -7.70 39.20
C THR A 69 28.52 -9.04 38.52
N THR A 70 27.70 -10.05 38.76
CA THR A 70 27.74 -11.29 37.98
C THR A 70 27.17 -11.06 36.59
N LEU A 71 27.97 -11.35 35.56
CA LEU A 71 27.56 -11.21 34.15
C LEU A 71 26.94 -12.52 33.63
N ALA A 72 27.53 -13.65 33.97
CA ALA A 72 27.05 -14.98 33.60
C ALA A 72 27.58 -16.04 34.57
N GLY A 73 26.81 -17.12 34.79
CA GLY A 73 27.21 -18.25 35.62
C GLY A 73 26.34 -18.41 36.87
N SER A 74 25.76 -19.60 37.03
CA SER A 74 24.86 -19.92 38.15
C SER A 74 25.55 -20.12 39.50
N GLY A 75 26.89 -20.20 39.54
CA GLY A 75 27.64 -20.68 40.69
C GLY A 75 27.84 -22.20 40.76
N THR A 76 27.01 -22.96 40.06
CA THR A 76 27.13 -24.42 39.98
C THR A 76 28.04 -24.83 38.81
N GLU A 77 28.98 -25.74 39.09
CA GLU A 77 29.84 -26.37 38.09
C GLU A 77 28.99 -27.08 37.02
N GLY A 78 29.26 -26.81 35.75
CA GLY A 78 28.58 -27.46 34.63
C GLY A 78 28.79 -26.74 33.30
N ASN A 79 28.19 -27.28 32.24
CA ASN A 79 28.38 -26.80 30.87
C ASN A 79 27.07 -26.35 30.19
N ALA A 80 26.03 -26.05 30.96
CA ALA A 80 24.74 -25.62 30.42
C ALA A 80 24.83 -24.22 29.76
N ASP A 81 24.26 -24.12 28.57
CA ASP A 81 24.03 -22.84 27.88
C ASP A 81 22.85 -22.09 28.50
N GLY A 82 22.94 -20.76 28.51
CA GLY A 82 21.95 -19.89 29.10
C GLY A 82 22.38 -18.42 29.08
N VAL A 83 21.48 -17.55 29.54
CA VAL A 83 21.74 -16.12 29.69
C VAL A 83 21.87 -15.79 31.18
N GLY A 84 22.88 -15.02 31.56
CA GLY A 84 23.11 -14.63 32.95
C GLY A 84 23.32 -15.85 33.86
N ASP A 85 22.57 -15.89 34.97
CA ASP A 85 22.67 -16.95 35.98
C ASP A 85 22.10 -18.31 35.51
N ALA A 86 21.47 -18.38 34.34
CA ALA A 86 21.04 -19.65 33.75
C ALA A 86 22.21 -20.42 33.10
N ALA A 87 23.30 -19.74 32.74
CA ALA A 87 24.50 -20.39 32.22
C ALA A 87 25.26 -21.10 33.34
N GLN A 88 25.90 -22.23 33.04
CA GLN A 88 26.83 -22.90 33.94
C GLN A 88 28.23 -22.90 33.35
N PHE A 89 29.24 -22.71 34.18
CA PHE A 89 30.65 -22.89 33.82
C PHE A 89 31.25 -23.94 34.75
N ASP A 90 32.28 -24.61 34.27
CA ASP A 90 33.13 -25.48 35.07
C ASP A 90 34.54 -24.88 35.01
N GLY A 91 34.91 -24.22 36.11
CA GLY A 91 36.20 -23.56 36.29
C GLY A 91 36.58 -22.62 35.13
N PRO A 92 35.85 -21.50 34.90
CA PRO A 92 36.23 -20.56 33.87
C PRO A 92 37.63 -20.01 34.17
N ASP A 93 38.55 -20.09 33.21
CA ASP A 93 39.96 -19.79 33.44
C ASP A 93 40.39 -18.46 32.80
N GLU A 94 40.31 -18.36 31.48
CA GLU A 94 40.74 -17.19 30.72
C GLU A 94 39.55 -16.52 30.02
N VAL A 95 39.61 -15.19 29.89
CA VAL A 95 38.58 -14.38 29.21
C VAL A 95 39.23 -13.41 28.21
N ALA A 96 38.65 -13.31 27.02
CA ALA A 96 39.05 -12.34 26.00
C ALA A 96 37.81 -11.65 25.43
N ILE A 97 37.89 -10.34 25.16
CA ILE A 97 36.78 -9.57 24.59
C ILE A 97 37.03 -9.24 23.11
N SER A 98 35.95 -9.24 22.32
CA SER A 98 35.98 -8.79 20.94
C SER A 98 36.31 -7.28 20.84
N PRO A 99 36.93 -6.81 19.74
CA PRO A 99 37.30 -5.40 19.58
C PRO A 99 36.13 -4.41 19.65
N ASP A 100 34.92 -4.86 19.35
CA ASP A 100 33.67 -4.07 19.43
C ASP A 100 33.03 -4.11 20.83
N GLY A 101 33.61 -4.86 21.78
CA GLY A 101 33.12 -4.98 23.16
C GLY A 101 31.86 -5.83 23.32
N SER A 102 31.35 -6.45 22.25
CA SER A 102 30.06 -7.13 22.27
C SER A 102 30.11 -8.55 22.82
N THR A 103 31.26 -9.22 22.73
CA THR A 103 31.39 -10.66 22.93
C THR A 103 32.63 -11.00 23.74
N LEU A 104 32.47 -11.82 24.78
CA LEU A 104 33.55 -12.48 25.49
C LEU A 104 33.71 -13.92 25.00
N LEU A 105 34.96 -14.35 24.86
CA LEU A 105 35.36 -15.74 24.74
C LEU A 105 35.95 -16.18 26.08
N VAL A 106 35.43 -17.27 26.62
CA VAL A 106 35.73 -17.79 27.96
C VAL A 106 36.20 -19.23 27.83
N SER A 107 37.39 -19.55 28.34
CA SER A 107 37.83 -20.95 28.47
C SER A 107 37.18 -21.59 29.71
N SER A 108 36.55 -22.76 29.57
CA SER A 108 35.92 -23.51 30.67
C SER A 108 35.90 -25.01 30.34
N ASN A 109 36.35 -25.86 31.30
CA ASN A 109 36.49 -27.31 31.14
C ASN A 109 37.17 -27.76 29.81
N GLY A 110 38.25 -27.06 29.43
CA GLY A 110 39.00 -27.34 28.19
C GLY A 110 38.29 -26.94 26.89
N GLY A 111 37.11 -26.34 26.95
CA GLY A 111 36.37 -25.78 25.82
C GLY A 111 36.35 -24.25 25.82
N LEU A 112 35.96 -23.67 24.68
CA LEU A 112 35.76 -22.23 24.52
C LEU A 112 34.27 -21.90 24.45
N ARG A 113 33.80 -20.96 25.27
CA ARG A 113 32.40 -20.51 25.35
C ARG A 113 32.28 -19.04 25.00
N GLN A 114 31.17 -18.69 24.36
CA GLN A 114 30.86 -17.32 23.98
C GLN A 114 29.85 -16.71 24.95
N VAL A 115 30.14 -15.52 25.47
CA VAL A 115 29.23 -14.74 26.34
C VAL A 115 28.97 -13.38 25.71
N CYS A 116 27.73 -13.06 25.40
CA CYS A 116 27.36 -11.73 24.89
C CYS A 116 27.31 -10.72 26.04
N VAL A 117 28.08 -9.63 25.93
CA VAL A 117 28.22 -8.57 26.94
C VAL A 117 27.17 -7.46 26.76
N ALA A 118 26.78 -7.22 25.50
CA ALA A 118 25.67 -6.34 25.15
C ALA A 118 24.53 -7.19 24.60
N ALA A 119 23.28 -6.84 24.95
CA ALA A 119 22.17 -7.26 24.10
C ALA A 119 22.49 -6.79 22.67
N PRO A 120 22.32 -7.63 21.62
CA PRO A 120 22.54 -7.18 20.25
C PRO A 120 21.74 -5.88 20.05
N PRO A 121 22.32 -4.85 19.41
CA PRO A 121 21.61 -3.60 19.20
C PRO A 121 20.26 -3.93 18.55
N PRO A 122 19.14 -3.35 19.01
CA PRO A 122 17.87 -3.55 18.34
C PRO A 122 18.09 -3.22 16.86
N PRO A 123 17.56 -4.03 15.92
CA PRO A 123 17.68 -3.72 14.50
C PRO A 123 17.25 -2.27 14.31
N PRO A 124 17.93 -1.50 13.42
CA PRO A 124 17.58 -0.11 13.21
C PRO A 124 16.08 -0.03 12.98
N SER A 125 15.39 0.67 13.89
CA SER A 125 13.97 0.94 13.73
C SER A 125 13.86 1.88 12.55
N PHE A 126 13.63 1.32 11.37
CA PHE A 126 13.21 2.12 10.24
C PHE A 126 11.88 2.72 10.64
N ALA A 127 11.83 4.05 10.77
CA ALA A 127 10.55 4.74 10.81
C ALA A 127 9.70 4.17 9.66
N PRO A 128 8.43 3.79 9.92
CA PRO A 128 7.61 3.19 8.89
C PRO A 128 7.60 4.13 7.68
N ILE A 129 8.12 3.65 6.55
CA ILE A 129 8.09 4.41 5.31
C ILE A 129 6.61 4.53 4.94
N VAL A 130 6.08 5.75 5.07
CA VAL A 130 4.73 6.06 4.60
C VAL A 130 4.84 6.17 3.08
N VAL A 131 4.40 5.13 2.37
CA VAL A 131 4.31 5.16 0.91
C VAL A 131 3.10 6.01 0.54
N PRO A 132 3.28 7.18 -0.13
CA PRO A 132 2.16 7.99 -0.56
C PRO A 132 1.35 7.25 -1.63
N PRO A 133 0.05 7.58 -1.81
CA PRO A 133 -0.74 7.03 -2.90
C PRO A 133 -0.10 7.41 -4.26
N SER A 134 -0.26 6.52 -5.24
CA SER A 134 0.24 6.74 -6.60
C SER A 134 -0.43 7.94 -7.27
N THR A 135 0.35 8.75 -7.96
CA THR A 135 -0.11 9.91 -8.76
C THR A 135 -0.29 9.58 -10.25
N LEU A 136 -0.03 8.33 -10.67
CA LEU A 136 0.10 7.96 -12.08
C LEU A 136 -1.08 8.40 -12.96
N GLY A 137 -2.32 8.23 -12.50
CA GLY A 137 -3.51 8.64 -13.26
C GLY A 137 -3.61 10.16 -13.43
N ALA A 138 -3.25 10.93 -12.38
CA ALA A 138 -3.19 12.38 -12.45
C ALA A 138 -2.06 12.86 -13.38
N ASP A 139 -0.90 12.22 -13.30
CA ASP A 139 0.25 12.53 -14.16
C ASP A 139 -0.10 12.28 -15.64
N PHE A 140 -0.79 11.17 -15.97
CA PHE A 140 -1.26 10.95 -17.34
C PHE A 140 -2.34 11.92 -17.80
N ALA A 141 -3.21 12.40 -16.90
CA ALA A 141 -4.21 13.42 -17.23
C ALA A 141 -3.55 14.71 -17.75
N THR A 142 -2.36 15.06 -17.23
CA THR A 142 -1.61 16.25 -17.67
C THR A 142 -1.08 16.16 -19.11
N THR A 143 -1.10 14.98 -19.72
CA THR A 143 -0.66 14.82 -21.12
C THR A 143 -1.61 15.47 -22.13
N ARG A 144 -2.84 15.78 -21.71
CA ARG A 144 -3.82 16.55 -22.49
C ARG A 144 -3.57 18.05 -22.36
N GLY A 145 -3.79 18.81 -23.43
CA GLY A 145 -3.75 20.28 -23.38
C GLY A 145 -2.35 20.89 -23.45
N ASP A 146 -1.29 20.17 -23.10
CA ASP A 146 0.08 20.67 -23.17
C ASP A 146 0.55 20.83 -24.63
N ALA A 147 0.58 22.06 -25.12
CA ALA A 147 0.98 22.37 -26.49
C ALA A 147 2.51 22.29 -26.72
N SER A 148 3.32 22.09 -25.67
CA SER A 148 4.79 22.06 -25.77
C SER A 148 5.33 20.79 -26.43
N LEU A 149 4.50 19.75 -26.54
CA LEU A 149 4.82 18.46 -27.18
C LEU A 149 3.81 18.12 -28.28
N PRO A 150 3.76 18.88 -29.40
CA PRO A 150 2.71 18.73 -30.42
C PRO A 150 2.83 17.42 -31.21
N GLU A 151 4.02 16.85 -31.33
CA GLU A 151 4.23 15.56 -32.00
C GLU A 151 3.56 14.42 -31.23
N GLY A 152 2.77 13.61 -31.93
CA GLY A 152 2.03 12.50 -31.31
C GLY A 152 0.74 12.91 -30.58
N LYS A 153 0.30 14.16 -30.72
CA LYS A 153 -1.02 14.63 -30.24
C LYS A 153 -2.05 14.72 -31.37
N VAL A 154 -3.33 14.73 -30.99
CA VAL A 154 -4.48 14.91 -31.88
C VAL A 154 -5.48 15.87 -31.25
N THR A 155 -6.14 16.68 -32.07
CA THR A 155 -7.33 17.42 -31.68
C THR A 155 -8.58 16.75 -32.23
N PHE A 156 -9.58 16.53 -31.40
CA PHE A 156 -10.88 16.02 -31.86
C PHE A 156 -11.87 17.16 -32.08
N LEU A 157 -12.59 17.11 -33.19
CA LEU A 157 -13.75 17.95 -33.48
C LEU A 157 -15.00 17.12 -33.22
N VAL A 158 -15.76 17.45 -32.18
CA VAL A 158 -16.85 16.62 -31.67
C VAL A 158 -18.20 17.25 -31.98
N GLY A 159 -19.14 16.43 -32.43
CA GLY A 159 -20.52 16.85 -32.69
C GLY A 159 -20.67 17.75 -33.91
N ASP A 160 -21.90 18.20 -34.15
CA ASP A 160 -22.25 19.02 -35.32
C ASP A 160 -21.66 20.43 -35.23
N ASP A 161 -21.52 20.96 -34.00
CA ASP A 161 -20.90 22.26 -33.72
C ASP A 161 -19.36 22.23 -33.77
N ARG A 162 -18.77 21.05 -33.98
CA ARG A 162 -17.31 20.82 -34.12
C ARG A 162 -16.52 21.38 -32.94
N GLU A 163 -17.05 21.18 -31.74
CA GLU A 163 -16.40 21.57 -30.50
C GLU A 163 -15.06 20.83 -30.33
N ARG A 164 -14.08 21.49 -29.71
CA ARG A 164 -12.68 21.04 -29.76
C ARG A 164 -12.25 20.38 -28.46
N ILE A 165 -11.66 19.18 -28.60
CA ILE A 165 -10.84 18.56 -27.56
C ILE A 165 -9.40 18.55 -28.03
N GLU A 166 -8.60 19.49 -27.52
CA GLU A 166 -7.27 19.75 -28.04
C GLU A 166 -6.17 18.93 -27.37
N ASN A 167 -5.09 18.69 -28.13
CA ASN A 167 -3.81 18.19 -27.63
C ASN A 167 -3.91 16.87 -26.84
N VAL A 168 -4.65 15.88 -27.36
CA VAL A 168 -4.78 14.55 -26.75
C VAL A 168 -3.65 13.64 -27.22
N SER A 169 -3.00 12.93 -26.31
CA SER A 169 -1.92 11.98 -26.63
C SER A 169 -2.43 10.77 -27.41
N LYS A 170 -2.00 10.61 -28.67
CA LYS A 170 -2.31 9.43 -29.51
C LYS A 170 -1.79 8.15 -28.86
N ASN A 171 -0.61 8.19 -28.23
CA ASN A 171 0.00 7.02 -27.58
C ASN A 171 -0.88 6.46 -26.45
N ASN A 172 -1.42 7.33 -25.60
CA ASN A 172 -2.31 6.90 -24.51
C ASN A 172 -3.60 6.29 -25.08
N LEU A 173 -4.19 6.89 -26.11
CA LEU A 173 -5.36 6.36 -26.79
C LEU A 173 -5.09 4.96 -27.39
N CYS A 174 -3.98 4.79 -28.13
CA CYS A 174 -3.60 3.52 -28.76
C CYS A 174 -3.27 2.41 -27.75
N ALA A 175 -2.74 2.78 -26.58
CA ALA A 175 -2.47 1.84 -25.50
C ALA A 175 -3.77 1.30 -24.88
N ARG A 176 -4.84 2.10 -24.89
CA ARG A 176 -6.07 1.86 -24.14
C ARG A 176 -7.29 1.48 -25.00
N SER A 177 -7.20 1.66 -26.33
CA SER A 177 -8.23 1.28 -27.29
C SER A 177 -7.62 0.65 -28.55
N PRO A 178 -8.01 -0.58 -28.92
CA PRO A 178 -7.62 -1.20 -30.20
C PRO A 178 -8.10 -0.39 -31.42
N VAL A 179 -9.22 0.31 -31.30
CA VAL A 179 -9.78 1.15 -32.36
C VAL A 179 -8.87 2.36 -32.60
N PHE A 180 -8.47 3.08 -31.55
CA PHE A 180 -7.49 4.16 -31.70
C PHE A 180 -6.12 3.66 -32.14
N ARG A 181 -5.70 2.47 -31.70
CA ARG A 181 -4.46 1.83 -32.20
C ARG A 181 -4.49 1.61 -33.71
N THR A 182 -5.65 1.20 -34.23
CA THR A 182 -5.83 0.99 -35.67
C THR A 182 -5.92 2.33 -36.41
N MET A 183 -6.73 3.26 -35.90
CA MET A 183 -6.92 4.60 -36.45
C MET A 183 -5.60 5.38 -36.60
N PHE A 184 -4.73 5.34 -35.59
CA PHE A 184 -3.42 6.01 -35.64
C PHE A 184 -2.28 5.06 -36.07
N GLY A 185 -2.63 3.89 -36.57
CA GLY A 185 -1.69 2.89 -37.07
C GLY A 185 -1.21 3.14 -38.50
N ILE A 186 -0.33 2.27 -39.00
CA ILE A 186 0.18 2.34 -40.37
C ILE A 186 -0.96 2.12 -41.37
N GLY A 187 -1.07 2.99 -42.37
CA GLY A 187 -2.03 2.85 -43.48
C GLY A 187 -3.31 3.68 -43.33
N MET A 188 -3.50 4.37 -42.22
CA MET A 188 -4.63 5.28 -41.99
C MET A 188 -4.21 6.74 -42.16
N LYS A 189 -5.11 7.59 -42.67
CA LYS A 189 -4.83 9.03 -42.88
C LYS A 189 -4.79 9.78 -41.55
N GLU A 190 -5.57 9.31 -40.58
CA GLU A 190 -5.71 9.85 -39.22
C GLU A 190 -4.40 9.76 -38.43
N ARG A 191 -3.50 8.83 -38.79
CA ARG A 191 -2.16 8.71 -38.21
C ARG A 191 -1.41 10.03 -38.24
N ASP A 192 -1.37 10.69 -39.39
CA ASP A 192 -0.61 11.93 -39.60
C ASP A 192 -1.51 13.17 -39.48
N ALA A 193 -2.81 12.99 -39.24
CA ALA A 193 -3.74 14.09 -39.06
C ALA A 193 -3.52 14.79 -37.70
N ALA A 194 -3.51 16.13 -37.73
CA ALA A 194 -3.55 16.96 -36.52
C ALA A 194 -4.97 17.04 -35.92
N GLU A 195 -5.99 16.87 -36.76
CA GLU A 195 -7.40 16.95 -36.38
C GLU A 195 -8.19 15.74 -36.88
N VAL A 196 -9.07 15.20 -36.03
CA VAL A 196 -9.98 14.10 -36.36
C VAL A 196 -11.40 14.49 -35.95
N THR A 197 -12.36 14.36 -36.87
CA THR A 197 -13.77 14.62 -36.58
C THR A 197 -14.42 13.38 -35.99
N VAL A 198 -15.15 13.54 -34.89
CA VAL A 198 -15.96 12.51 -34.25
C VAL A 198 -17.42 12.93 -34.33
N SER A 199 -18.19 12.20 -35.12
CA SER A 199 -19.62 12.45 -35.33
C SER A 199 -20.46 11.55 -34.42
N HIS A 200 -21.75 11.90 -34.25
CA HIS A 200 -22.73 11.10 -33.50
C HIS A 200 -22.47 10.96 -32.00
N THR A 201 -21.85 11.97 -31.38
CA THR A 201 -21.71 12.06 -29.92
C THR A 201 -21.60 13.53 -29.51
N ASP A 202 -22.01 13.85 -28.29
CA ASP A 202 -21.83 15.17 -27.70
C ASP A 202 -20.44 15.35 -27.09
N LEU A 203 -20.05 16.60 -26.89
CA LEU A 203 -18.74 16.95 -26.33
C LEU A 203 -18.53 16.35 -24.93
N ALA A 204 -19.55 16.32 -24.07
CA ALA A 204 -19.40 15.89 -22.69
C ALA A 204 -19.13 14.38 -22.60
N SER A 205 -19.88 13.58 -23.35
CA SER A 205 -19.71 12.11 -23.40
C SER A 205 -18.36 11.72 -24.00
N PHE A 206 -17.94 12.37 -25.10
CA PHE A 206 -16.65 12.08 -25.71
C PHE A 206 -15.47 12.59 -24.85
N THR A 207 -15.65 13.72 -24.15
CA THR A 207 -14.68 14.20 -23.14
C THR A 207 -14.50 13.19 -22.02
N ALA A 208 -15.59 12.60 -21.50
CA ALA A 208 -15.53 11.58 -20.47
C ALA A 208 -14.79 10.31 -20.95
N LEU A 209 -15.00 9.90 -22.21
CA LEU A 209 -14.23 8.79 -22.81
C LEU A 209 -12.73 9.12 -22.84
N VAL A 210 -12.35 10.29 -23.35
CA VAL A 210 -10.95 10.71 -23.44
C VAL A 210 -10.31 10.77 -22.06
N ASP A 211 -10.97 11.39 -21.09
CA ASP A 211 -10.45 11.52 -19.72
C ASP A 211 -10.27 10.15 -19.06
N TYR A 212 -11.20 9.22 -19.28
CA TYR A 212 -11.05 7.84 -18.83
C TYR A 212 -9.85 7.15 -19.47
N LEU A 213 -9.69 7.27 -20.79
CA LEU A 213 -8.56 6.66 -21.51
C LEU A 213 -7.21 7.23 -21.06
N LEU A 214 -7.16 8.49 -20.63
CA LEU A 214 -5.93 9.10 -20.14
C LEU A 214 -5.66 8.75 -18.66
N SER A 215 -6.67 8.76 -17.80
CA SER A 215 -6.45 8.82 -16.35
C SER A 215 -7.12 7.72 -15.52
N ASP A 216 -7.86 6.81 -16.18
CA ASP A 216 -8.80 5.86 -15.54
C ASP A 216 -9.90 6.52 -14.69
N LYS A 217 -10.04 7.87 -14.76
CA LYS A 217 -11.09 8.61 -14.06
C LYS A 217 -12.44 8.35 -14.74
N PHE A 218 -13.35 7.74 -13.99
CA PHE A 218 -14.75 7.59 -14.39
C PHE A 218 -15.56 8.70 -13.76
N ASP A 219 -16.01 9.65 -14.57
CA ASP A 219 -16.75 10.82 -14.14
C ASP A 219 -17.95 11.05 -15.06
N LEU A 220 -19.14 10.92 -14.50
CA LEU A 220 -20.40 11.18 -15.19
C LEU A 220 -20.97 12.56 -14.84
N GLY A 221 -20.17 13.46 -14.24
CA GLY A 221 -20.52 14.81 -13.80
C GLY A 221 -21.75 14.89 -12.88
N GLU A 222 -22.55 15.95 -13.06
CA GLU A 222 -23.71 16.27 -12.23
C GLU A 222 -24.79 15.17 -12.21
N GLU A 223 -25.69 15.19 -11.24
CA GLU A 223 -26.74 14.14 -11.14
C GLU A 223 -27.76 14.22 -12.29
N GLU A 224 -28.07 15.44 -12.72
CA GLU A 224 -28.96 15.67 -13.85
C GLU A 224 -28.32 15.14 -15.15
N GLY A 225 -29.09 14.33 -15.88
CA GLY A 225 -28.60 13.67 -17.10
C GLY A 225 -27.49 12.64 -16.87
N ARG A 226 -27.15 12.26 -15.63
CA ARG A 226 -26.11 11.24 -15.33
C ARG A 226 -26.41 9.91 -16.01
N ALA A 227 -27.67 9.46 -15.94
CA ALA A 227 -28.10 8.20 -16.57
C ALA A 227 -27.98 8.25 -18.09
N GLN A 228 -28.32 9.37 -18.73
CA GLN A 228 -28.18 9.54 -20.17
C GLN A 228 -26.71 9.52 -20.59
N ARG A 229 -25.85 10.30 -19.90
CA ARG A 229 -24.40 10.28 -20.14
C ARG A 229 -23.78 8.89 -19.90
N ALA A 230 -24.29 8.12 -18.95
CA ALA A 230 -23.84 6.74 -18.76
C ALA A 230 -24.23 5.82 -19.93
N LEU A 231 -25.39 6.04 -20.57
CA LEU A 231 -25.78 5.34 -21.81
C LEU A 231 -24.85 5.74 -22.96
N ASP A 232 -24.71 7.04 -23.21
CA ASP A 232 -23.90 7.57 -24.31
C ASP A 232 -22.42 7.14 -24.17
N LEU A 233 -21.86 7.23 -22.96
CA LEU A 233 -20.50 6.80 -22.68
C LEU A 233 -20.32 5.28 -22.80
N ARG A 234 -21.36 4.49 -22.53
CA ARG A 234 -21.31 3.04 -22.74
C ARG A 234 -21.27 2.69 -24.23
N GLU A 235 -22.08 3.36 -25.05
CA GLU A 235 -22.05 3.18 -26.50
C GLU A 235 -20.67 3.53 -27.07
N LEU A 236 -20.08 4.65 -26.59
CA LEU A 236 -18.71 5.01 -26.91
C LEU A 236 -17.70 3.94 -26.44
N ALA A 237 -17.84 3.42 -25.22
CA ALA A 237 -16.95 2.38 -24.71
C ALA A 237 -17.01 1.11 -25.56
N GLN A 238 -18.19 0.73 -26.06
CA GLN A 238 -18.34 -0.39 -27.00
C GLN A 238 -17.70 -0.06 -28.36
N MET A 239 -18.01 1.12 -28.91
CA MET A 239 -17.49 1.59 -30.21
C MET A 239 -15.97 1.62 -30.23
N TYR A 240 -15.34 2.14 -29.16
CA TYR A 240 -13.89 2.25 -29.03
C TYR A 240 -13.25 1.05 -28.33
N GLN A 241 -14.01 0.00 -28.03
CA GLN A 241 -13.56 -1.25 -27.42
C GLN A 241 -12.78 -1.03 -26.11
N VAL A 242 -13.45 -0.46 -25.11
CA VAL A 242 -12.95 -0.16 -23.77
C VAL A 242 -13.76 -0.93 -22.72
N PRO A 243 -13.52 -2.25 -22.53
CA PRO A 243 -14.43 -3.12 -21.78
C PRO A 243 -14.63 -2.72 -20.32
N ARG A 244 -13.59 -2.20 -19.65
CA ARG A 244 -13.70 -1.76 -18.26
C ARG A 244 -14.62 -0.54 -18.13
N LEU A 245 -14.57 0.40 -19.08
CA LEU A 245 -15.46 1.55 -19.08
C LEU A 245 -16.91 1.13 -19.34
N GLU A 246 -17.11 0.21 -20.29
CA GLU A 246 -18.43 -0.37 -20.56
C GLU A 246 -19.06 -0.98 -19.30
N LEU A 247 -18.28 -1.74 -18.52
CA LEU A 247 -18.73 -2.33 -17.27
C LEU A 247 -19.04 -1.27 -16.19
N LEU A 248 -18.22 -0.23 -16.07
CA LEU A 248 -18.47 0.88 -15.13
C LEU A 248 -19.75 1.62 -15.49
N CYS A 249 -19.99 1.90 -16.76
CA CYS A 249 -21.26 2.49 -17.21
C CYS A 249 -22.44 1.55 -16.93
N ALA A 250 -22.32 0.25 -17.21
CA ALA A 250 -23.38 -0.72 -16.92
C ALA A 250 -23.70 -0.81 -15.42
N GLN A 251 -22.70 -0.67 -14.54
CA GLN A 251 -22.91 -0.58 -13.10
C GLN A 251 -23.61 0.72 -12.71
N ALA A 252 -23.14 1.88 -13.21
CA ALA A 252 -23.74 3.17 -12.92
C ALA A 252 -25.22 3.24 -13.34
N LEU A 253 -25.58 2.62 -14.48
CA LEU A 253 -26.97 2.52 -14.94
C LEU A 253 -27.83 1.68 -13.99
N GLN A 254 -27.30 0.58 -13.46
CA GLN A 254 -28.01 -0.25 -12.47
C GLN A 254 -28.21 0.48 -11.14
N GLU A 255 -27.24 1.29 -10.72
CA GLU A 255 -27.31 2.13 -9.51
C GLU A 255 -28.26 3.33 -9.71
N SER A 256 -28.50 3.73 -10.95
CA SER A 256 -29.39 4.84 -11.31
C SER A 256 -30.88 4.46 -11.39
N VAL A 257 -31.25 3.20 -11.11
CA VAL A 257 -32.66 2.76 -11.16
C VAL A 257 -33.43 3.35 -9.98
N ALA A 258 -34.31 4.30 -10.28
CA ALA A 258 -35.15 5.04 -9.34
C ALA A 258 -36.55 5.30 -9.97
N PRO A 259 -37.54 5.83 -9.24
CA PRO A 259 -38.90 5.96 -9.76
C PRO A 259 -39.00 6.72 -11.09
N ALA A 260 -38.29 7.85 -11.22
CA ALA A 260 -38.31 8.68 -12.44
C ALA A 260 -37.49 8.07 -13.60
N THR A 261 -36.43 7.31 -13.31
CA THR A 261 -35.49 6.80 -14.31
C THR A 261 -35.77 5.38 -14.74
N ALA A 262 -36.58 4.62 -13.99
CA ALA A 262 -36.83 3.21 -14.23
C ALA A 262 -37.44 2.92 -15.61
N VAL A 263 -38.36 3.77 -16.08
CA VAL A 263 -39.03 3.60 -17.38
C VAL A 263 -38.11 3.99 -18.55
N PRO A 264 -37.43 5.15 -18.53
CA PRO A 264 -36.38 5.47 -19.50
C PRO A 264 -35.29 4.40 -19.61
N LEU A 265 -34.77 3.91 -18.47
CA LEU A 265 -33.72 2.88 -18.44
C LEU A 265 -34.21 1.53 -18.97
N LEU A 266 -35.48 1.19 -18.74
CA LEU A 266 -36.09 -0.04 -19.27
C LEU A 266 -36.09 -0.04 -20.80
N GLU A 267 -36.47 1.08 -21.43
CA GLU A 267 -36.43 1.21 -22.88
C GLU A 267 -35.00 1.20 -23.42
N ALA A 268 -34.09 1.95 -22.77
CA ALA A 268 -32.70 1.99 -23.16
C ALA A 268 -32.08 0.58 -23.11
N ALA A 269 -32.31 -0.17 -22.04
CA ALA A 269 -31.86 -1.55 -21.90
C ALA A 269 -32.46 -2.49 -22.96
N HIS A 270 -33.71 -2.26 -23.38
CA HIS A 270 -34.32 -3.01 -24.47
C HIS A 270 -33.64 -2.73 -25.82
N THR A 271 -33.31 -1.46 -26.08
CA THR A 271 -32.68 -1.02 -27.32
C THR A 271 -31.23 -1.47 -27.43
N THR A 272 -30.48 -1.43 -26.32
CA THR A 272 -29.06 -1.84 -26.28
C THR A 272 -28.88 -3.34 -26.06
N GLY A 273 -29.95 -4.08 -25.76
CA GLY A 273 -29.88 -5.52 -25.48
C GLY A 273 -29.28 -5.86 -24.11
N ASP A 274 -29.25 -4.93 -23.15
CA ASP A 274 -28.78 -5.20 -21.79
C ASP A 274 -29.83 -6.00 -21.00
N GLY A 275 -29.71 -7.33 -21.04
CA GLY A 275 -30.62 -8.23 -20.35
C GLY A 275 -30.63 -8.06 -18.82
N ARG A 276 -29.51 -7.65 -18.21
CA ARG A 276 -29.41 -7.51 -16.75
C ARG A 276 -30.13 -6.24 -16.29
N LEU A 277 -29.85 -5.11 -16.93
CA LEU A 277 -30.54 -3.85 -16.65
C LEU A 277 -32.04 -3.97 -16.97
N LEU A 278 -32.39 -4.62 -18.08
CA LEU A 278 -33.78 -4.86 -18.47
C LEU A 278 -34.55 -5.65 -17.40
N ALA A 279 -33.95 -6.74 -16.88
CA ALA A 279 -34.56 -7.54 -15.82
C ALA A 279 -34.72 -6.74 -14.52
N GLN A 280 -33.71 -5.94 -14.14
CA GLN A 280 -33.75 -5.10 -12.95
C GLN A 280 -34.84 -4.03 -13.05
N CYS A 281 -34.90 -3.28 -14.16
CA CYS A 281 -35.92 -2.25 -14.36
C CYS A 281 -37.33 -2.85 -14.37
N ARG A 282 -37.54 -4.01 -15.01
CA ARG A 282 -38.85 -4.70 -14.99
C ARG A 282 -39.29 -5.06 -13.58
N ARG A 283 -38.37 -5.62 -12.78
CA ARG A 283 -38.65 -5.97 -11.39
C ARG A 283 -38.95 -4.73 -10.56
N TYR A 284 -38.14 -3.69 -10.71
CA TYR A 284 -38.33 -2.43 -9.98
C TYR A 284 -39.69 -1.79 -10.27
N VAL A 285 -40.08 -1.70 -11.56
CA VAL A 285 -41.37 -1.16 -11.98
C VAL A 285 -42.54 -1.99 -11.45
N ALA A 286 -42.41 -3.32 -11.40
CA ALA A 286 -43.43 -4.19 -10.82
C ALA A 286 -43.58 -3.96 -9.31
N ASP A 287 -42.47 -3.86 -8.58
CA ASP A 287 -42.45 -3.71 -7.12
C ASP A 287 -42.87 -2.29 -6.66
N HIS A 288 -42.63 -1.24 -7.49
CA HIS A 288 -42.78 0.18 -7.12
C HIS A 288 -43.74 0.95 -8.04
N ALA A 289 -44.76 0.28 -8.59
CA ALA A 289 -45.61 0.81 -9.65
C ALA A 289 -46.31 2.16 -9.32
N ALA A 290 -46.66 2.40 -8.05
CA ALA A 290 -47.29 3.65 -7.63
C ALA A 290 -46.31 4.84 -7.66
N GLU A 291 -45.09 4.65 -7.15
CA GLU A 291 -44.04 5.65 -7.09
C GLU A 291 -43.54 6.01 -8.49
N VAL A 292 -43.37 5.01 -9.36
CA VAL A 292 -42.98 5.22 -10.76
C VAL A 292 -44.01 6.08 -11.49
N ARG A 293 -45.32 5.83 -11.29
CA ARG A 293 -46.38 6.66 -11.89
C ARG A 293 -46.39 8.08 -11.34
N ALA A 294 -46.15 8.26 -10.04
CA ALA A 294 -46.13 9.58 -9.42
C ALA A 294 -44.90 10.41 -9.83
N SER A 295 -43.80 9.76 -10.19
CA SER A 295 -42.54 10.41 -10.56
C SER A 295 -42.52 11.10 -11.92
N GLY A 296 -43.54 10.90 -12.77
CA GLY A 296 -43.58 11.44 -14.12
C GLY A 296 -42.69 10.70 -15.14
N GLY A 297 -42.04 9.59 -14.76
CA GLY A 297 -41.15 8.84 -15.66
C GLY A 297 -41.85 8.27 -16.91
N VAL A 298 -43.16 8.05 -16.86
CA VAL A 298 -43.97 7.62 -18.02
C VAL A 298 -44.24 8.78 -18.97
N GLU A 299 -44.48 9.97 -18.44
CA GLU A 299 -44.70 11.21 -19.19
C GLU A 299 -43.43 11.66 -19.89
N GLN A 300 -42.27 11.60 -19.23
CA GLN A 300 -40.96 11.89 -19.83
C GLN A 300 -40.68 11.02 -21.06
N LEU A 301 -41.03 9.73 -21.01
CA LEU A 301 -40.89 8.82 -22.15
C LEU A 301 -41.81 9.19 -23.32
N ARG A 302 -43.06 9.58 -23.03
CA ARG A 302 -44.02 10.02 -24.06
C ARG A 302 -43.57 11.29 -24.77
N GLU A 303 -42.95 12.22 -24.03
CA GLU A 303 -42.40 13.45 -24.60
C GLU A 303 -41.18 13.17 -25.49
N LEU A 304 -40.26 12.30 -25.04
CA LEU A 304 -39.13 11.82 -25.83
C LEU A 304 -39.58 11.20 -27.17
N TRP A 305 -40.60 10.34 -27.17
CA TRP A 305 -41.09 9.71 -28.40
C TRP A 305 -41.83 10.67 -29.34
N ARG A 306 -42.51 11.69 -28.80
CA ARG A 306 -43.05 12.78 -29.63
C ARG A 306 -41.94 13.57 -30.31
N GLY A 307 -40.82 13.80 -29.62
CA GLY A 307 -39.65 14.47 -30.19
C GLY A 307 -38.94 13.66 -31.29
N GLN A 308 -38.94 12.32 -31.19
CA GLN A 308 -38.30 11.43 -32.17
C GLN A 308 -39.21 11.01 -33.34
N GLY A 309 -40.45 11.52 -33.43
CA GLY A 309 -41.36 11.23 -34.55
C GLY A 309 -41.88 9.78 -34.61
N VAL A 310 -41.75 9.01 -33.53
CA VAL A 310 -42.20 7.61 -33.48
C VAL A 310 -43.68 7.56 -33.11
N ALA A 311 -44.53 7.15 -34.06
CA ALA A 311 -45.97 7.03 -33.84
C ALA A 311 -46.27 6.02 -32.71
N SER A 312 -47.10 6.46 -31.76
CA SER A 312 -47.40 5.88 -30.45
C SER A 312 -48.09 4.50 -30.43
N GLY A 313 -48.09 3.75 -31.54
CA GLY A 313 -49.02 2.64 -31.77
C GLY A 313 -48.50 1.23 -31.49
N THR A 314 -47.19 0.98 -31.43
CA THR A 314 -46.68 -0.41 -31.48
C THR A 314 -45.74 -0.84 -30.34
N ARG A 315 -45.32 0.08 -29.44
CA ARG A 315 -44.50 -0.26 -28.26
C ARG A 315 -45.20 -0.08 -26.90
N PHE A 316 -46.30 0.67 -26.83
CA PHE A 316 -47.01 0.95 -25.58
C PHE A 316 -47.90 -0.19 -25.06
N ASP A 317 -48.28 -1.14 -25.91
CA ASP A 317 -49.25 -2.19 -25.52
C ASP A 317 -48.71 -3.17 -24.47
N GLN A 318 -47.40 -3.24 -24.24
CA GLN A 318 -46.83 -4.06 -23.17
C GLN A 318 -46.80 -3.36 -21.80
N VAL A 319 -46.89 -2.02 -21.75
CA VAL A 319 -47.04 -1.27 -20.49
C VAL A 319 -48.51 -1.30 -20.03
N ALA A 320 -49.47 -1.47 -20.95
CA ALA A 320 -50.88 -1.69 -20.62
C ALA A 320 -51.12 -3.05 -19.93
N GLU A 321 -50.28 -4.05 -20.17
CA GLU A 321 -50.34 -5.35 -19.46
C GLU A 321 -49.92 -5.25 -17.98
N LEU A 322 -49.15 -4.24 -17.59
CA LEU A 322 -48.85 -3.94 -16.17
C LEU A 322 -50.06 -3.39 -15.38
N LYS A 323 -51.22 -3.14 -16.03
CA LYS A 323 -52.47 -2.76 -15.36
C LYS A 323 -53.37 -3.96 -15.00
N LYS A 324 -53.06 -5.18 -15.45
CA LYS A 324 -53.97 -6.35 -15.28
C LYS A 324 -53.56 -7.35 -14.20
N GLY A 325 -52.45 -7.12 -13.48
CA GLY A 325 -52.02 -7.94 -12.37
C GLY A 325 -52.13 -7.20 -11.04
N ALA A 326 -53.35 -6.95 -10.57
CA ALA A 326 -53.67 -6.56 -9.20
C ALA A 326 -54.83 -7.42 -8.70
#